data_AF-A0A7Z9WFG2-F1
#
_entry.id   AF-A0A7Z9WFG2-F1
#
_cell.length_a   1.000
_cell.length_b   1.000
_cell.length_c   1.000
_cell.angle_alpha   90.00
_cell.angle_beta   90.00
_cell.angle_gamma   90.00
#
_symmetry.space_group_name_H-M   'P 1'
#
loop_
_entity.id
_entity.type
_entity.pdbx_description
1 polymer ?
#
loop_
_entity_poly.entity_id
_entity_poly.type
_entity_poly.pdbx_seq_one_letter_code
_entity_poly.pdbx_strand_id
1 'polypeptide(L)'
;MDWRPWFPEVLVGGKTVSVRSLRLPDESTLWRRYRVCTVEDSFRPKFTSRPASGRLAKDPSGKIGALITGLYSGWVKVGRQLQTQPYLFVPLNALSKKVQKSLLRQIDYELFEEDGVILARERS
;
A
#
# COMPACT_ATOMS: atom_id res chain seq x y z
N MET A 1 18.97 3.79 0.62
CA MET A 1 17.69 4.43 0.23
C MET A 1 17.42 5.53 1.23
N ASP A 2 16.91 6.68 0.81
CA ASP A 2 16.61 7.76 1.75
C ASP A 2 15.13 7.73 2.16
N TRP A 3 14.90 7.57 3.46
CA TRP A 3 13.59 7.68 4.08
C TRP A 3 13.20 9.15 4.25
N ARG A 4 11.94 9.49 3.95
CA ARG A 4 11.42 10.86 4.09
C ARG A 4 10.14 10.86 4.92
N PRO A 5 9.89 11.89 5.75
CA PRO A 5 8.61 12.01 6.45
C PRO A 5 7.43 12.10 5.48
N TRP A 6 6.34 11.36 5.77
CA TRP A 6 5.04 11.49 5.10
C TRP A 6 3.99 12.09 6.03
N PHE A 7 3.92 11.55 7.24
CA PHE A 7 3.18 12.04 8.40
C PHE A 7 4.17 12.08 9.58
N PRO A 8 3.86 12.74 10.72
CA PRO A 8 4.82 12.99 11.79
C PRO A 8 5.63 11.76 12.24
N GLU A 9 5.02 10.57 12.16
CA GLU A 9 5.57 9.32 12.66
C GLU A 9 5.82 8.26 11.58
N VAL A 10 5.45 8.53 10.32
CA VAL A 10 5.62 7.56 9.23
C VAL A 10 6.62 8.06 8.21
N LEU A 11 7.64 7.24 7.99
CA LEU A 11 8.63 7.44 6.96
C LEU A 11 8.24 6.69 5.69
N VAL A 12 8.58 7.26 4.55
CA VAL A 12 8.29 6.67 3.25
C VAL A 12 9.52 6.74 2.36
N GLY A 13 9.73 5.70 1.56
CA GLY A 13 10.98 5.50 0.83
C GLY A 13 10.77 4.97 -0.58
N GLY A 14 11.79 5.19 -1.41
CA GLY A 14 11.91 4.56 -2.72
C GLY A 14 11.01 5.09 -3.82
N LYS A 15 11.20 4.46 -4.98
CA LYS A 15 10.41 4.61 -6.18
C LYS A 15 9.03 4.00 -5.98
N THR A 16 8.03 4.73 -6.45
CA THR A 16 6.64 4.28 -6.52
C THR A 16 6.46 3.18 -7.56
N VAL A 17 5.52 2.27 -7.31
CA VAL A 17 5.13 1.18 -8.20
C VAL A 17 3.63 1.19 -8.43
N SER A 18 3.20 0.73 -9.61
CA SER A 18 1.78 0.63 -9.95
C SER A 18 1.08 -0.50 -9.19
N VAL A 19 -0.05 -0.19 -8.54
CA VAL A 19 -0.87 -1.15 -7.80
C VAL A 19 -2.29 -1.18 -8.38
N ARG A 20 -2.72 -2.36 -8.82
CA ARG A 20 -4.07 -2.58 -9.41
C ARG A 20 -4.99 -3.43 -8.55
N SER A 21 -4.44 -4.11 -7.55
CA SER A 21 -5.23 -4.91 -6.63
C SER A 21 -4.54 -5.00 -5.27
N LEU A 22 -5.34 -5.10 -4.22
CA LEU A 22 -4.90 -5.40 -2.85
C LEU A 22 -5.67 -6.62 -2.35
N ARG A 23 -5.03 -7.43 -1.51
CA ARG A 23 -5.68 -8.44 -0.68
C ARG A 23 -5.94 -7.77 0.66
N LEU A 24 -7.20 -7.64 1.05
CA LEU A 24 -7.63 -6.96 2.27
C LEU A 24 -8.66 -7.84 2.98
N PRO A 25 -8.77 -7.77 4.31
CA PRO A 25 -9.87 -8.41 5.03
C PRO A 25 -11.21 -7.78 4.60
N ASP A 26 -12.22 -8.61 4.40
CA ASP A 26 -13.60 -8.17 4.26
C ASP A 26 -14.25 -7.94 5.64
N GLU A 27 -15.53 -7.57 5.65
CA GLU A 27 -16.32 -7.35 6.89
C GLU A 27 -16.40 -8.60 7.78
N SER A 28 -16.22 -9.79 7.20
CA SER A 28 -16.16 -11.06 7.91
C SER A 28 -14.73 -11.50 8.25
N THR A 29 -13.75 -10.60 8.17
CA THR A 29 -12.31 -10.84 8.38
C THR A 29 -11.64 -11.79 7.38
N LEU A 30 -12.37 -12.22 6.33
CA LEU A 30 -11.84 -13.07 5.29
C LEU A 30 -11.02 -12.25 4.30
N TRP A 31 -9.78 -12.68 4.04
CA TRP A 31 -8.90 -11.99 3.12
C TRP A 31 -9.32 -12.19 1.65
N ARG A 32 -9.86 -11.14 1.04
CA ARG A 32 -10.27 -11.12 -0.38
C ARG A 32 -9.42 -10.19 -1.22
N ARG A 33 -9.37 -10.44 -2.53
CA ARG A 33 -8.66 -9.59 -3.49
C ARG A 33 -9.61 -8.57 -4.11
N TYR A 34 -9.30 -7.29 -3.92
CA TYR A 34 -10.04 -6.16 -4.46
C TYR A 34 -9.23 -5.43 -5.52
N ARG A 35 -9.90 -4.98 -6.58
CA ARG A 35 -9.31 -4.05 -7.54
C ARG A 35 -9.16 -2.68 -6.87
N VAL A 36 -8.04 -2.02 -7.12
CA VAL A 36 -7.81 -0.64 -6.68
C VAL A 36 -7.46 0.24 -7.87
N CYS A 37 -7.90 1.49 -7.81
CA CYS A 37 -7.62 2.50 -8.84
C CYS A 37 -7.60 3.90 -8.25
N THR A 38 -7.02 4.84 -9.00
CA THR A 38 -7.07 6.27 -8.70
C THR A 38 -8.37 6.88 -9.22
N VAL A 39 -9.03 7.69 -8.40
CA VAL A 39 -10.19 8.50 -8.77
C VAL A 39 -10.00 9.95 -8.33
N GLU A 40 -10.63 10.89 -9.03
CA GLU A 40 -10.49 12.33 -8.73
C GLU A 40 -11.55 12.82 -7.75
N ASP A 41 -12.75 12.22 -7.78
CA ASP A 41 -13.89 12.57 -6.90
C ASP A 41 -14.14 11.44 -5.89
N SER A 42 -14.19 11.81 -4.61
CA SER A 42 -14.49 10.89 -3.49
C SER A 42 -15.99 10.64 -3.28
N PHE A 43 -16.87 11.52 -3.76
CA PHE A 43 -18.32 11.46 -3.52
C PHE A 43 -19.05 10.54 -4.50
N ARG A 44 -18.65 10.51 -5.79
CA ARG A 44 -19.21 9.60 -6.80
C ARG A 44 -18.13 8.85 -7.61
N PRO A 45 -17.28 8.06 -6.93
CA PRO A 45 -16.10 7.48 -7.53
C PRO A 45 -16.46 6.34 -8.49
N LYS A 46 -16.23 6.57 -9.79
CA LYS A 46 -16.27 5.54 -10.83
C LYS A 46 -14.91 4.85 -10.95
N PHE A 47 -14.92 3.54 -11.20
CA PHE A 47 -13.68 2.82 -11.48
C PHE A 47 -12.98 3.39 -12.72
N THR A 48 -11.68 3.60 -12.60
CA THR A 48 -10.84 4.03 -13.72
C THR A 48 -9.86 2.92 -14.12
N SER A 49 -9.23 3.12 -15.28
CA SER A 49 -8.07 2.33 -15.71
C SER A 49 -6.77 2.76 -15.02
N ARG A 50 -6.77 3.93 -14.37
CA ARG A 50 -5.60 4.53 -13.69
C ARG A 50 -5.31 3.74 -12.40
N PRO A 51 -4.14 3.08 -12.29
CA PRO A 51 -3.80 2.32 -11.10
C PRO A 51 -3.60 3.24 -9.90
N ALA A 52 -3.60 2.66 -8.69
CA ALA A 52 -3.06 3.33 -7.51
C ALA A 52 -1.51 3.29 -7.55
N SER A 53 -0.89 4.13 -6.72
CA SER A 53 0.56 4.18 -6.51
C SER A 53 0.91 3.54 -5.17
N GLY A 54 1.92 2.67 -5.15
CA GLY A 54 2.44 2.04 -3.93
C GLY A 54 3.91 2.42 -3.71
N ARG A 55 4.31 2.64 -2.46
CA ARG A 55 5.71 2.84 -2.05
C ARG A 55 5.97 2.23 -0.68
N LEU A 56 7.24 2.00 -0.33
CA LEU A 56 7.57 1.49 1.00
C LEU A 56 7.24 2.54 2.06
N ALA A 57 6.70 2.07 3.18
CA ALA A 57 6.37 2.87 4.35
C ALA A 57 6.90 2.18 5.61
N LYS A 58 7.53 2.96 6.49
CA LYS A 58 8.17 2.52 7.71
C LYS A 58 7.54 3.25 8.90
N ASP A 59 7.08 2.48 9.87
CA ASP A 59 6.50 3.01 11.11
C ASP A 59 7.58 3.38 12.14
N PRO A 60 7.22 4.00 13.30
CA PRO A 60 8.18 4.38 14.33
C PRO A 60 8.96 3.21 14.94
N SER A 61 8.37 2.01 14.94
CA SER A 61 9.02 0.79 15.43
C SER A 61 9.98 0.17 14.40
N GLY A 62 10.08 0.76 13.22
CA GLY A 62 10.94 0.33 12.14
C GLY A 62 10.35 -0.75 11.25
N LYS A 63 9.07 -1.11 11.43
CA LYS A 63 8.38 -2.11 10.60
C LYS A 63 8.01 -1.49 9.26
N ILE A 64 8.23 -2.26 8.21
CA ILE A 64 8.09 -1.82 6.82
C ILE A 64 6.93 -2.56 6.15
N GLY A 65 5.95 -1.78 5.71
CA GLY A 65 4.86 -2.20 4.83
C GLY A 65 4.86 -1.38 3.55
N ALA A 66 3.66 -1.07 3.05
CA ALA A 66 3.48 -0.18 1.92
C ALA A 66 2.40 0.87 2.17
N LEU A 67 2.68 2.09 1.70
CA LEU A 67 1.70 3.16 1.55
C LEU A 67 1.13 3.11 0.14
N ILE A 68 -0.21 3.07 0.05
CA ILE A 68 -0.98 3.13 -1.20
C ILE A 68 -1.67 4.47 -1.30
N THR A 69 -1.53 5.16 -2.43
CA THR A 69 -2.10 6.49 -2.70
C THR A 69 -2.71 6.52 -4.09
N GLY A 70 -3.59 7.49 -4.34
CA GLY A 70 -3.97 7.82 -5.70
C GLY A 70 -2.85 8.58 -6.41
N LEU A 71 -2.84 8.52 -7.74
CA LEU A 71 -1.95 9.35 -8.56
C LEU A 71 -2.39 10.82 -8.49
N TYR A 72 -1.42 11.74 -8.54
CA TYR A 72 -1.66 13.19 -8.62
C TYR A 72 -2.62 13.72 -7.54
N SER A 73 -2.42 13.30 -6.29
CA SER A 73 -3.29 13.65 -5.15
C SER A 73 -4.73 13.16 -5.27
N GLY A 74 -4.99 12.22 -6.18
CA GLY A 74 -6.28 11.55 -6.28
C GLY A 74 -6.54 10.60 -5.11
N TRP A 75 -7.78 10.16 -5.02
CA TRP A 75 -8.25 9.22 -4.03
C TRP A 75 -8.04 7.77 -4.51
N VAL A 76 -7.92 6.85 -3.56
CA VAL A 76 -7.90 5.40 -3.80
C VAL A 76 -9.31 4.86 -3.67
N LYS A 77 -9.85 4.30 -4.77
CA LYS A 77 -11.06 3.49 -4.73
C LYS A 77 -10.67 2.02 -4.56
N VAL A 78 -11.31 1.33 -3.62
CA VAL A 78 -11.12 -0.10 -3.34
C VAL A 78 -12.41 -0.86 -3.61
N GLY A 79 -12.37 -1.84 -4.53
CA GLY A 79 -13.52 -2.69 -4.80
C GLY A 79 -14.78 -1.91 -5.25
N ARG A 80 -15.93 -2.59 -5.22
CA ARG A 80 -17.22 -2.00 -5.62
C ARG A 80 -17.84 -1.09 -4.55
N GLN A 81 -17.24 -1.01 -3.36
CA GLN A 81 -17.72 -0.14 -2.30
C GLN A 81 -17.69 1.33 -2.75
N LEU A 82 -18.64 2.12 -2.25
CA LEU A 82 -18.75 3.54 -2.57
C LEU A 82 -17.63 4.37 -1.93
N GLN A 83 -16.99 3.85 -0.89
CA GLN A 83 -15.97 4.57 -0.16
C GLN A 83 -14.65 4.67 -0.93
N THR A 84 -14.03 5.83 -0.80
CA THR A 84 -12.66 6.11 -1.24
C THR A 84 -11.84 6.56 -0.06
N GLN A 85 -10.53 6.38 -0.14
CA GLN A 85 -9.61 6.77 0.92
C GLN A 85 -8.46 7.57 0.30
N PRO A 86 -7.93 8.59 1.00
CA PRO A 86 -6.83 9.38 0.46
C PRO A 86 -5.56 8.52 0.35
N TYR A 87 -5.39 7.58 1.29
CA TYR A 87 -4.31 6.62 1.31
C TYR A 87 -4.70 5.37 2.13
N LEU A 88 -3.90 4.31 1.99
CA LEU A 88 -3.98 3.08 2.80
C LEU A 88 -2.57 2.65 3.20
N PHE A 89 -2.38 2.28 4.46
CA PHE A 89 -1.22 1.49 4.87
C PHE A 89 -1.59 0.01 4.81
N VAL A 90 -0.73 -0.79 4.17
CA VAL A 90 -0.99 -2.22 4.00
C VAL A 90 0.27 -3.04 4.27
N PRO A 91 0.13 -4.26 4.82
CA PRO A 91 1.26 -5.18 4.94
C PRO A 91 1.69 -5.69 3.56
N LEU A 92 2.87 -6.28 3.49
CA LEU A 92 3.45 -6.73 2.21
C LEU A 92 2.62 -7.85 1.58
N ASN A 93 2.07 -8.76 2.38
CA ASN A 93 1.20 -9.84 1.88
C ASN A 93 -0.15 -9.37 1.32
N ALA A 94 -0.54 -8.10 1.54
CA ALA A 94 -1.69 -7.49 0.86
C ALA A 94 -1.41 -7.23 -0.64
N LEU A 95 -0.15 -7.08 -1.03
CA LEU A 95 0.23 -6.73 -2.39
C LEU A 95 0.32 -7.99 -3.28
N SER A 96 0.31 -7.80 -4.60
CA SER A 96 0.68 -8.90 -5.51
C SER A 96 2.17 -9.22 -5.39
N LYS A 97 2.58 -10.47 -5.65
CA LYS A 97 4.00 -10.87 -5.60
C LYS A 97 4.90 -10.01 -6.50
N LYS A 98 4.39 -9.55 -7.65
CA LYS A 98 5.11 -8.64 -8.56
C LYS A 98 5.37 -7.29 -7.89
N VAL A 99 4.35 -6.71 -7.26
CA VAL A 99 4.45 -5.42 -6.56
C VAL A 99 5.37 -5.53 -5.35
N GLN A 100 5.22 -6.58 -4.53
CA GLN A 100 6.10 -6.87 -3.39
C GLN A 100 7.57 -6.90 -3.82
N LYS A 101 7.91 -7.71 -4.83
CA LYS A 101 9.28 -7.82 -5.35
C LYS A 101 9.82 -6.48 -5.86
N SER A 102 8.99 -5.68 -6.53
CA SER A 102 9.41 -4.38 -7.06
C SER A 102 9.69 -3.35 -5.97
N LEU A 103 8.93 -3.39 -4.86
CA LEU A 103 9.17 -2.51 -3.71
C LEU A 103 10.42 -2.95 -2.94
N LEU A 104 10.50 -4.23 -2.59
CA LEU A 104 11.54 -4.76 -1.71
C LEU A 104 12.93 -4.78 -2.33
N ARG A 105 13.05 -4.78 -3.67
CA ARG A 105 14.35 -4.65 -4.37
C ARG A 105 15.10 -3.34 -4.09
N GLN A 106 14.47 -2.39 -3.41
CA GLN A 106 15.01 -1.06 -3.18
C GLN A 106 15.70 -0.90 -1.82
N ILE A 107 15.64 -1.93 -0.98
CA ILE A 107 16.23 -1.98 0.36
C ILE A 107 16.92 -3.34 0.56
N ASP A 108 17.86 -3.42 1.49
CA ASP A 108 18.26 -4.70 2.06
C ASP A 108 17.35 -5.00 3.25
N TYR A 109 16.78 -6.20 3.29
CA TYR A 109 15.66 -6.49 4.17
C TYR A 109 15.62 -7.94 4.64
N GLU A 110 14.95 -8.11 5.76
CA GLU A 110 14.43 -9.40 6.21
C GLU A 110 12.91 -9.33 6.37
N LEU A 111 12.24 -10.43 6.05
CA LEU A 111 10.79 -10.55 6.23
C LEU A 111 10.52 -11.22 7.57
N PHE A 112 9.45 -10.77 8.20
CA PHE A 112 8.91 -11.43 9.38
C PHE A 112 7.38 -11.42 9.32
N GLU A 113 6.78 -12.31 10.09
CA GLU A 113 5.34 -12.40 10.26
C GLU A 113 4.98 -11.92 11.66
N GLU A 114 3.95 -11.08 11.75
CA GLU A 114 3.39 -10.57 12.99
C GLU A 114 1.87 -10.52 12.80
N ASP A 115 1.10 -11.06 13.75
CA ASP A 115 -0.37 -11.07 13.72
C ASP A 115 -0.98 -11.54 12.36
N GLY A 116 -0.35 -12.54 11.73
CA GLY A 116 -0.81 -13.10 10.45
C GLY A 116 -0.54 -12.21 9.22
N VAL A 117 0.23 -11.13 9.37
CA VAL A 117 0.65 -10.26 8.28
C VAL A 117 2.16 -10.32 8.04
N ILE A 118 2.57 -10.15 6.78
CA ILE A 118 3.99 -10.14 6.42
C ILE A 118 4.47 -8.70 6.33
N LEU A 119 5.51 -8.40 7.10
CA LEU A 119 6.20 -7.11 7.14
C LEU A 119 7.68 -7.32 6.82
N ALA A 120 8.41 -6.22 6.63
CA ALA A 120 9.85 -6.22 6.49
C ALA A 120 10.52 -5.34 7.55
N ARG A 121 11.81 -5.55 7.79
CA ARG A 121 12.70 -4.59 8.45
C ARG A 121 14.01 -4.54 7.69
N GLU A 122 14.71 -3.42 7.76
CA GLU A 122 16.03 -3.28 7.13
C GLU A 122 17.05 -4.15 7.88
N ARG A 123 17.91 -4.85 7.13
CA ARG A 123 19.06 -5.54 7.74
C ARG A 123 20.06 -4.50 8.21
N SER A 124 20.59 -4.71 9.41
CA SER A 124 21.69 -3.92 9.96
C SER A 124 23.03 -4.42 9.44
#